data_AF-A0A023DKI1-F1
#
_entry.id   AF-A0A023DKI1-F1
#
_cell.length_a   1.000
_cell.length_b   1.000
_cell.length_c   1.000
_cell.angle_alpha   90.00
_cell.angle_beta   90.00
_cell.angle_gamma   90.00
#
_symmetry.space_group_name_H-M   'P 1'
#
loop_
_entity.id
_entity.type
_entity.pdbx_description
1 polymer ?
#
loop_
_entity_poly.entity_id
_entity_poly.type
_entity_poly.pdbx_seq_one_letter_code
_entity_poly.pdbx_strand_id
1 'polypeptide(L)'
;MKHKNTILKQVRKEYKNKEYTFEELKPFRMVSTSQLTVRQTNKKNTKAIDTLHFGQVVRVIEKRKNWTFVAYQKEDGEVVKGWVLTRYLEKLTK
;
A
#
# COMPACT_ATOMS: atom_id res chain seq x y z
N MET A 1 9.07 -0.38 31.46
CA MET A 1 9.42 -1.60 30.68
C MET A 1 8.36 -2.71 30.69
N LYS A 2 7.75 -3.08 31.83
CA LYS A 2 6.75 -4.19 31.90
C LYS A 2 5.51 -3.99 31.00
N HIS A 3 5.03 -2.76 30.85
CA HIS A 3 3.78 -2.47 30.09
C HIS A 3 3.92 -2.66 28.57
N LYS A 4 5.07 -2.30 27.98
CA LYS A 4 5.36 -2.45 26.54
C LYS A 4 5.34 -3.92 26.10
N ASN A 5 5.95 -4.80 26.89
CA ASN A 5 6.03 -6.22 26.58
C ASN A 5 4.65 -6.91 26.67
N THR A 6 3.80 -6.47 27.60
CA THR A 6 2.42 -6.96 27.72
C THR A 6 1.58 -6.54 26.51
N ILE A 7 1.66 -5.28 26.10
CA ILE A 7 0.96 -4.77 24.90
C ILE A 7 1.43 -5.51 23.65
N LEU A 8 2.74 -5.68 23.46
CA LEU A 8 3.29 -6.43 22.33
C LEU A 8 2.81 -7.89 22.30
N LYS A 9 2.69 -8.53 23.47
CA LYS A 9 2.18 -9.91 23.58
C LYS A 9 0.69 -9.99 23.23
N GLN A 10 -0.10 -8.99 23.62
CA GLN A 10 -1.52 -8.89 23.25
C GLN A 10 -1.69 -8.66 21.75
N VAL A 11 -0.99 -7.67 21.18
CA VAL A 11 -1.02 -7.38 19.74
C VAL A 11 -0.58 -8.61 18.95
N ARG A 12 0.54 -9.25 19.30
CA ARG A 12 0.97 -10.49 18.62
C ARG A 12 -0.08 -11.59 18.69
N LYS A 13 -0.78 -11.74 19.82
CA LYS A 13 -1.86 -12.73 19.97
C LYS A 13 -3.06 -12.39 19.09
N GLU A 14 -3.43 -11.12 19.01
CA GLU A 14 -4.55 -10.63 18.21
C GLU A 14 -4.33 -10.82 16.70
N TYR A 15 -3.09 -10.64 16.23
CA TYR A 15 -2.76 -10.75 14.80
C TYR A 15 -2.25 -12.13 14.38
N LYS A 16 -1.96 -13.06 15.31
CA LYS A 16 -1.30 -14.35 15.02
C LYS A 16 -2.05 -15.22 13.99
N ASN A 17 -3.38 -15.18 14.02
CA ASN A 17 -4.25 -16.03 13.21
C ASN A 17 -5.28 -15.19 12.45
N LYS A 18 -4.99 -13.90 12.22
CA LYS A 18 -5.95 -13.03 11.55
C LYS A 18 -5.96 -13.33 10.07
N GLU A 19 -6.96 -14.10 9.66
CA GLU A 19 -7.30 -14.25 8.25
C GLU A 19 -8.04 -13.00 7.80
N TYR A 20 -7.64 -12.48 6.65
CA TYR A 20 -8.33 -11.34 6.04
C TYR A 20 -9.35 -11.88 5.05
N THR A 21 -10.57 -11.37 5.14
CA THR A 21 -11.60 -11.68 4.16
C THR A 21 -11.24 -11.10 2.79
N PHE A 22 -11.82 -11.67 1.73
CA PHE A 22 -11.66 -11.14 0.38
C PHE A 22 -12.06 -9.66 0.29
N GLU A 23 -13.16 -9.27 0.94
CA GLU A 23 -13.66 -7.89 0.93
C GLU A 23 -12.72 -6.92 1.66
N GLU A 24 -12.04 -7.36 2.72
CA GLU A 24 -11.00 -6.57 3.38
C GLU A 24 -9.74 -6.39 2.52
N LEU A 25 -9.39 -7.38 1.70
CA LEU A 25 -8.22 -7.34 0.81
C LEU A 25 -8.49 -6.65 -0.54
N LYS A 26 -9.76 -6.54 -0.93
CA LYS A 26 -10.22 -5.95 -2.19
C LYS A 26 -9.66 -4.56 -2.52
N PRO A 27 -9.45 -3.62 -1.58
CA PRO A 27 -8.84 -2.33 -1.89
C PRO A 27 -7.31 -2.39 -2.02
N PHE A 28 -6.65 -3.50 -1.65
CA PHE A 28 -5.19 -3.59 -1.65
C PHE A 28 -4.64 -4.15 -2.97
N ARG A 29 -3.49 -3.61 -3.39
CA ARG A 29 -2.76 -4.04 -4.58
C ARG A 29 -1.29 -4.24 -4.27
N MET A 30 -0.66 -5.18 -4.96
CA MET A 30 0.79 -5.36 -4.93
C MET A 30 1.43 -4.67 -6.14
N VAL A 31 2.60 -4.08 -5.95
CA VAL A 31 3.42 -3.55 -7.04
C VAL A 31 4.08 -4.71 -7.80
N SER A 32 3.85 -4.77 -9.12
CA SER A 32 4.34 -5.85 -9.99
C SER A 32 5.54 -5.48 -10.88
N THR A 33 6.13 -4.31 -10.67
CA THR A 33 7.32 -3.82 -11.39
C THR A 33 8.45 -3.54 -10.39
N SER A 34 9.70 -3.55 -10.86
CA SER A 34 10.88 -3.25 -10.03
C SER A 34 10.83 -1.85 -9.41
N GLN A 35 10.37 -0.87 -10.19
CA GLN A 35 10.21 0.52 -9.77
C GLN A 35 8.93 1.12 -10.32
N LEU A 36 8.14 1.73 -9.44
CA LEU A 36 6.88 2.39 -9.72
C LEU A 36 6.90 3.82 -9.16
N THR A 37 7.03 4.79 -10.05
CA THR A 37 7.01 6.20 -9.67
C THR A 37 5.65 6.63 -9.13
N VAL A 38 5.64 7.23 -7.96
CA VAL A 38 4.48 7.87 -7.36
C VAL A 38 4.52 9.36 -7.67
N ARG A 39 3.43 9.87 -8.24
CA ARG A 39 3.34 11.25 -8.73
C ARG A 39 2.29 12.04 -7.96
N GLN A 40 2.47 13.36 -7.93
CA GLN A 40 1.52 14.26 -7.27
C GLN A 40 0.14 14.26 -7.95
N THR A 41 0.08 14.07 -9.27
CA THR A 41 -1.18 14.05 -10.04
C THR A 41 -1.18 12.93 -11.09
N ASN A 42 -2.35 12.66 -11.68
CA ASN A 42 -2.58 11.62 -12.69
C ASN A 42 -2.07 11.98 -14.11
N LYS A 43 -1.00 12.76 -14.25
CA LYS A 43 -0.39 13.10 -15.54
C LYS A 43 1.07 12.63 -15.56
N LYS A 44 1.56 12.27 -16.75
CA LYS A 44 2.92 11.74 -16.92
C LYS A 44 4.03 12.73 -16.57
N ASN A 45 3.79 14.03 -16.78
CA ASN A 45 4.82 15.08 -16.68
C ASN A 45 4.76 15.86 -15.36
N THR A 46 4.16 15.29 -14.31
CA THR A 46 4.15 15.93 -12.98
C THR A 46 5.23 15.40 -12.08
N LYS A 47 5.52 16.19 -11.03
CA LYS A 47 6.53 15.88 -10.02
C LYS A 47 6.37 14.45 -9.49
N ALA A 48 7.45 13.69 -9.56
CA ALA A 48 7.62 12.45 -8.81
C ALA A 48 7.83 12.81 -7.33
N ILE A 49 7.02 12.22 -6.45
CA ILE A 49 7.06 12.48 -5.01
C ILE A 49 7.64 11.30 -4.24
N ASP A 50 7.63 10.10 -4.83
CA ASP A 50 8.18 8.90 -4.23
C ASP A 50 8.38 7.78 -5.28
N THR A 51 8.99 6.67 -4.88
CA THR A 51 9.12 5.45 -5.68
C THR A 51 8.76 4.23 -4.85
N LEU A 52 7.85 3.41 -5.39
CA LEU A 52 7.52 2.09 -4.87
C LEU A 52 8.33 1.00 -5.59
N HIS A 53 8.53 -0.12 -4.91
CA HIS A 53 9.28 -1.28 -5.38
C HIS A 53 8.41 -2.53 -5.45
N PHE A 54 8.87 -3.51 -6.23
CA PHE A 54 8.22 -4.81 -6.38
C PHE A 54 7.84 -5.43 -5.03
N GLY A 55 6.64 -5.99 -4.95
CA GLY A 55 6.14 -6.65 -3.74
C GLY A 55 5.56 -5.73 -2.68
N GLN A 56 5.78 -4.41 -2.76
CA GLN A 56 5.13 -3.48 -1.83
C GLN A 56 3.62 -3.46 -2.03
N VAL A 57 2.89 -3.35 -0.92
CA VAL A 57 1.43 -3.32 -0.90
C VAL A 57 0.94 -1.90 -0.72
N VAL A 58 -0.03 -1.51 -1.54
CA VAL A 58 -0.68 -0.21 -1.48
C VAL A 58 -2.18 -0.38 -1.35
N ARG A 59 -2.85 0.59 -0.72
CA ARG A 59 -4.31 0.69 -0.71
C ARG A 59 -4.76 1.60 -1.85
N VAL A 60 -5.69 1.12 -2.67
CA VAL A 60 -6.39 1.90 -3.69
C VAL A 60 -7.40 2.83 -3.02
N ILE A 61 -7.31 4.12 -3.34
CA ILE A 61 -8.29 5.14 -2.94
C ILE A 61 -9.21 5.44 -4.12
N GLU A 62 -8.66 5.64 -5.32
CA GLU A 62 -9.41 6.01 -6.51
C GLU A 62 -8.72 5.46 -7.77
N LYS A 63 -9.49 5.14 -8.82
CA LYS A 63 -8.96 4.79 -10.14
C LYS A 63 -9.52 5.72 -11.22
N ARG A 64 -8.64 6.25 -12.07
CA ARG A 64 -8.97 7.05 -13.26
C ARG A 64 -8.23 6.54 -14.49
N LYS A 65 -8.92 5.78 -15.34
CA LYS A 65 -8.34 5.14 -16.54
C LYS A 65 -7.03 4.40 -16.19
N ASN A 66 -5.89 4.88 -16.70
CA ASN A 66 -4.57 4.29 -16.55
C ASN A 66 -3.86 4.69 -15.25
N TRP A 67 -4.50 5.48 -14.40
CA TRP A 67 -3.94 5.97 -13.15
C TRP A 67 -4.76 5.50 -11.96
N THR A 68 -4.07 5.24 -10.86
CA THR A 68 -4.66 4.85 -9.58
C THR A 68 -4.07 5.74 -8.49
N PHE A 69 -4.93 6.38 -7.71
CA PHE A 69 -4.54 7.11 -6.51
C PHE A 69 -4.46 6.12 -5.35
N VAL A 70 -3.29 6.04 -4.71
CA VAL A 70 -2.97 5.03 -3.70
C VAL A 70 -2.48 5.68 -2.41
N ALA A 71 -2.60 4.94 -1.31
CA ALA A 71 -1.97 5.24 -0.04
C ALA A 71 -1.13 4.06 0.43
N TYR A 72 -0.01 4.35 1.07
CA TYR A 72 0.87 3.37 1.71
C TYR A 72 1.67 4.04 2.81
N GLN A 73 2.26 3.22 3.67
CA GLN A 73 3.08 3.67 4.79
C GLN A 73 4.55 3.34 4.47
N LYS A 74 5.43 4.31 4.69
CA LYS A 74 6.89 4.13 4.64
C LYS A 74 7.41 3.46 5.91
N GLU A 75 8.66 3.04 5.88
CA GLU A 75 9.33 2.41 7.02
C GLU A 75 9.40 3.31 8.27
N ASP A 76 9.47 4.63 8.06
CA ASP A 76 9.47 5.65 9.13
C ASP A 76 8.07 5.93 9.72
N GLY A 77 7.03 5.33 9.15
CA GLY A 77 5.65 5.52 9.56
C GLY A 77 4.91 6.65 8.83
N GLU A 78 5.56 7.40 7.94
CA GLU A 78 4.90 8.40 7.12
C GLU A 78 3.88 7.74 6.17
N VAL A 79 2.66 8.29 6.13
CA VAL A 79 1.65 7.87 5.16
C VAL A 79 1.75 8.74 3.91
N VAL A 80 2.14 8.14 2.79
CA VAL A 80 2.22 8.80 1.50
C VAL A 80 0.99 8.51 0.67
N LYS A 81 0.52 9.52 -0.07
CA LYS A 81 -0.55 9.40 -1.06
C LYS A 81 -0.12 9.97 -2.40
N GLY A 82 -0.44 9.28 -3.48
CA GLY A 82 -0.09 9.75 -4.82
C GLY A 82 -0.63 8.86 -5.94
N TRP A 83 -0.36 9.29 -7.17
CA TRP A 83 -0.84 8.64 -8.38
C TRP A 83 0.23 7.73 -8.97
N VAL A 84 -0.17 6.52 -9.31
CA VAL A 84 0.67 5.51 -9.98
C VAL A 84 -0.04 4.98 -11.23
N LEU A 85 0.72 4.39 -12.15
CA LEU A 85 0.16 3.74 -13.32
C LEU A 85 -0.50 2.41 -12.94
N THR A 86 -1.77 2.24 -13.30
CA THR A 86 -2.59 1.07 -12.94
C THR A 86 -2.00 -0.26 -13.42
N ARG A 87 -1.34 -0.28 -14.58
CA ARG A 87 -0.76 -1.49 -15.19
C ARG A 87 0.31 -2.18 -14.34
N TYR A 88 0.79 -1.53 -13.29
CA TYR A 88 1.82 -2.05 -12.39
C TYR A 88 1.26 -2.42 -11.01
N LEU A 89 -0.06 -2.53 -10.90
CA LEU A 89 -0.77 -2.91 -9.69
C LEU A 89 -1.53 -4.22 -9.92
N GLU A 90 -1.18 -5.25 -9.16
CA GLU A 90 -1.83 -6.55 -9.17
C GLU A 90 -2.80 -6.69 -7.99
N LYS A 91 -3.93 -7.37 -8.21
CA LYS A 91 -4.84 -7.70 -7.11
C LYS A 91 -4.20 -8.74 -6.20
N LEU A 92 -4.42 -8.59 -4.89
CA LEU A 92 -4.05 -9.63 -3.92
C LEU A 92 -5.01 -10.83 -3.95
N THR A 93 -6.17 -10.66 -4.56
CA THR A 93 -7.22 -11.68 -4.65
C THR A 93 -7.67 -11.84 -6.11
N LYS A 94 -7.97 -13.08 -6.52
CA LYS A 94 -8.50 -13.38 -7.87
C LYS A 94 -9.99 -13.05 -7.94
#